data_AF-A0A533W6Q3-F1
#
_entry.id   AF-A0A533W6Q3-F1
#
_cell.length_a   1.000
_cell.length_b   1.000
_cell.length_c   1.000
_cell.angle_alpha   90.00
_cell.angle_beta   90.00
_cell.angle_gamma   90.00
#
_symmetry.space_group_name_H-M   'P 1'
#
loop_
_entity.id
_entity.type
_entity.pdbx_description
1 polymer ?
#
loop_
_entity_poly.entity_id
_entity_poly.type
_entity_poly.pdbx_seq_one_letter_code
_entity_poly.pdbx_strand_id
1 'polypeptide(L)'
;MAELYVGTSGWSYNEWSGVFYPSGNTNKLSYYSKVFNTVEVDSTFYAYPSKGLVHGWARYTPKGFVFSAKLPKVITHDKVLDVEKGAEADLLRFLGLMKPLIASGKLGPLLIQLPPSCTQERDGERVRRFLEIIPEDIIFAIEFRHPSWLKQSVWEMLTEHNVANTIVDEPLLPPDPVVTADFAFVRWHGRGSRPWYNYRYSEKELTPWVPKVKEVAKKVKRVYGYFNNHFHGFAVENSLKMLQMLGEASPQQLEVRERATRYIDSKGEERERVKAQGSILEYMSSGG
;
A
#
# COMPACT_ATOMS: atom_id res chain seq x y z
N MET A 1 -2.33 21.32 -9.28
CA MET A 1 -2.92 20.01 -8.91
C MET A 1 -1.91 19.27 -8.06
N ALA A 2 -2.34 18.46 -7.09
CA ALA A 2 -1.44 17.65 -6.28
C ALA A 2 -0.61 16.69 -7.15
N GLU A 3 0.62 16.39 -6.74
CA GLU A 3 1.41 15.30 -7.33
C GLU A 3 0.80 13.96 -6.94
N LEU A 4 0.59 13.07 -7.91
CA LEU A 4 -0.02 11.75 -7.69
C LEU A 4 1.04 10.65 -7.77
N TYR A 5 1.17 9.89 -6.69
CA TYR A 5 2.03 8.72 -6.57
C TYR A 5 1.13 7.51 -6.35
N VAL A 6 0.76 6.83 -7.43
CA VAL A 6 -0.06 5.62 -7.37
C VAL A 6 0.76 4.42 -7.79
N GLY A 7 0.80 3.40 -6.93
CA GLY A 7 1.53 2.16 -7.18
C GLY A 7 0.95 1.00 -6.40
N THR A 8 1.82 0.06 -6.02
CA THR A 8 1.45 -1.17 -5.33
C THR A 8 2.16 -1.29 -3.99
N SER A 9 1.57 -2.08 -3.09
CA SER A 9 2.25 -2.54 -1.88
C SER A 9 3.14 -3.72 -2.27
N GLY A 10 4.44 -3.48 -2.28
CA GLY A 10 5.46 -4.38 -2.79
C GLY A 10 5.56 -4.42 -4.32
N TRP A 11 6.66 -5.00 -4.81
CA TRP A 11 6.92 -5.22 -6.24
C TRP A 11 7.39 -6.65 -6.54
N SER A 12 7.95 -7.38 -5.56
CA SER A 12 8.72 -8.59 -5.81
C SER A 12 7.90 -9.89 -5.69
N TYR A 13 6.82 -10.03 -6.47
CA TYR A 13 5.97 -11.23 -6.48
C TYR A 13 6.30 -12.14 -7.66
N ASN A 14 6.31 -13.47 -7.45
CA ASN A 14 6.62 -14.44 -8.53
C ASN A 14 5.43 -14.62 -9.49
N GLU A 15 4.22 -14.57 -8.96
CA GLU A 15 2.97 -14.64 -9.75
C GLU A 15 2.78 -13.46 -10.71
N TRP A 16 3.59 -12.41 -10.59
CA TRP A 16 3.60 -11.29 -11.55
C TRP A 16 4.41 -11.59 -12.82
N SER A 17 5.11 -12.74 -12.88
CA SER A 17 5.74 -13.21 -14.11
C SER A 17 4.68 -13.54 -15.16
N GLY A 18 4.84 -13.04 -16.37
CA GLY A 18 3.84 -13.10 -17.46
C GLY A 18 2.77 -12.01 -17.37
N VAL A 19 2.35 -11.63 -16.16
CA VAL A 19 1.38 -10.53 -15.94
C VAL A 19 2.06 -9.17 -16.15
N PHE A 20 3.04 -8.87 -15.30
CA PHE A 20 3.75 -7.60 -15.25
C PHE A 20 5.20 -7.75 -15.66
N TYR A 21 5.89 -8.78 -15.17
CA TYR A 21 7.26 -9.07 -15.54
C TYR A 21 7.30 -9.92 -16.80
N PRO A 22 8.09 -9.54 -17.83
CA PRO A 22 8.19 -10.33 -19.07
C PRO A 22 8.64 -11.77 -18.84
N SER A 23 9.45 -12.01 -17.81
CA SER A 23 9.88 -13.34 -17.38
C SER A 23 10.20 -13.39 -15.88
N GLY A 24 10.30 -14.59 -15.32
CA GLY A 24 10.66 -14.80 -13.91
C GLY A 24 12.07 -14.31 -13.53
N ASN A 25 12.98 -14.21 -14.51
CA ASN A 25 14.36 -13.75 -14.33
C ASN A 25 14.52 -12.22 -14.42
N THR A 26 13.43 -11.48 -14.61
CA THR A 26 13.46 -10.02 -14.73
C THR A 26 13.99 -9.38 -13.44
N ASN A 27 14.89 -8.41 -13.56
CA ASN A 27 15.25 -7.55 -12.42
C ASN A 27 14.00 -6.74 -12.01
N LYS A 28 13.32 -7.20 -10.97
CA LYS A 28 11.97 -6.73 -10.62
C LYS A 28 11.92 -5.25 -10.29
N LEU A 29 12.83 -4.72 -9.46
CA LEU A 29 12.83 -3.30 -9.09
C LEU A 29 13.17 -2.40 -10.28
N SER A 30 14.16 -2.79 -11.08
CA SER A 30 14.54 -2.01 -12.27
C SER A 30 13.42 -1.97 -13.30
N TYR A 31 12.69 -3.08 -13.49
CA TYR A 31 11.53 -3.10 -14.37
C TYR A 31 10.35 -2.30 -13.78
N TYR A 32 10.04 -2.52 -12.50
CA TYR A 32 8.94 -1.84 -11.81
C TYR A 32 9.08 -0.32 -11.88
N SER A 33 10.28 0.20 -11.60
CA SER A 33 10.57 1.64 -11.60
C SER A 33 10.59 2.31 -12.98
N LYS A 34 10.43 1.54 -14.07
CA LYS A 34 10.15 2.08 -15.41
C LYS A 34 8.66 2.33 -15.65
N VAL A 35 7.79 1.64 -14.91
CA VAL A 35 6.33 1.72 -15.10
C VAL A 35 5.67 2.55 -14.01
N PHE A 36 6.14 2.44 -12.77
CA PHE A 36 5.65 3.21 -11.63
C PHE A 36 6.72 4.17 -11.13
N ASN A 37 6.28 5.30 -10.58
CA ASN A 37 7.13 6.29 -9.92
C ASN A 37 7.13 6.14 -8.39
N THR A 38 6.39 5.18 -7.83
CA THR A 38 6.34 4.92 -6.40
C THR A 38 6.09 3.46 -6.06
N VAL A 39 6.48 3.05 -4.86
CA VAL A 39 6.10 1.78 -4.26
C VAL A 39 5.97 1.91 -2.75
N GLU A 40 5.11 1.11 -2.12
CA GLU A 40 5.12 0.91 -0.67
C GLU A 40 5.91 -0.34 -0.34
N VAL A 41 6.98 -0.21 0.47
CA VAL A 41 7.78 -1.33 0.94
C VAL A 41 7.09 -1.96 2.15
N ASP A 42 6.49 -3.13 1.95
CA ASP A 42 5.84 -3.88 3.03
C ASP A 42 6.77 -4.89 3.73
N SER A 43 7.88 -5.29 3.10
CA SER A 43 8.81 -6.27 3.68
C SER A 43 9.48 -5.78 4.97
N THR A 44 9.62 -4.45 5.13
CA THR A 44 10.18 -3.80 6.32
C THR A 44 9.35 -4.03 7.58
N PHE A 45 8.06 -4.35 7.41
CA PHE A 45 7.20 -4.75 8.52
C PHE A 45 7.70 -6.04 9.19
N TYR A 46 8.15 -7.01 8.39
CA TYR A 46 8.55 -8.32 8.90
C TYR A 46 9.99 -8.36 9.39
N ALA A 47 10.87 -7.55 8.81
CA ALA A 47 12.27 -7.47 9.21
C ALA A 47 12.86 -6.09 8.89
N TYR A 48 13.75 -5.60 9.75
CA TYR A 48 14.58 -4.45 9.44
C TYR A 48 15.37 -4.70 8.13
N PRO A 49 15.36 -3.76 7.17
CA PRO A 49 16.17 -3.93 5.97
C PRO A 49 17.65 -3.75 6.29
N SER A 50 18.52 -4.37 5.50
CA SER A 50 19.96 -4.08 5.62
C SER A 50 20.28 -2.71 5.00
N LYS A 51 21.31 -2.03 5.52
CA LYS A 51 21.79 -0.76 4.95
C LYS A 51 22.14 -0.90 3.46
N GLY A 52 22.75 -2.03 3.06
CA GLY A 52 23.10 -2.31 1.66
C GLY A 52 21.87 -2.44 0.75
N LEU A 53 20.79 -3.06 1.25
CA LEU A 53 19.54 -3.18 0.52
C LEU A 53 18.91 -1.82 0.25
N VAL A 54 18.83 -0.95 1.26
CA VAL A 54 18.28 0.41 1.13
C VAL A 54 19.14 1.27 0.20
N HIS A 55 20.47 1.14 0.26
CA HIS A 55 21.37 1.78 -0.72
C HIS A 55 21.08 1.31 -2.14
N GLY A 56 20.83 0.01 -2.33
CA GLY A 56 20.44 -0.56 -3.62
C GLY A 56 19.14 0.06 -4.14
N TRP A 57 18.12 0.20 -3.29
CA TRP A 57 16.86 0.87 -3.65
C TRP A 57 17.08 2.31 -4.11
N ALA A 58 17.86 3.08 -3.35
CA ALA A 58 18.20 4.46 -3.70
C ALA A 58 18.99 4.55 -5.02
N ARG A 59 19.96 3.66 -5.23
CA ARG A 59 20.87 3.70 -6.39
C ARG A 59 20.22 3.23 -7.69
N TYR A 60 19.40 2.18 -7.67
CA TYR A 60 18.91 1.50 -8.86
C TYR A 60 17.51 1.90 -9.32
N THR A 61 16.97 2.98 -8.75
CA THR A 61 15.71 3.60 -9.20
C THR A 61 15.96 4.98 -9.81
N PRO A 62 15.10 5.47 -10.72
CA PRO A 62 15.25 6.80 -11.31
C PRO A 62 15.16 7.93 -10.28
N LYS A 63 15.61 9.13 -10.66
CA LYS A 63 15.33 10.37 -9.90
C LYS A 63 13.81 10.59 -9.86
N GLY A 64 13.30 11.02 -8.70
CA GLY A 64 11.86 11.24 -8.51
C GLY A 64 11.05 9.99 -8.18
N PHE A 65 11.67 8.79 -8.17
CA PHE A 65 11.01 7.59 -7.67
C PHE A 65 10.89 7.65 -6.14
N VAL A 66 9.69 7.44 -5.61
CA VAL A 66 9.39 7.58 -4.18
C VAL A 66 9.05 6.25 -3.51
N PHE A 67 9.71 5.95 -2.41
CA PHE A 67 9.43 4.79 -1.56
C PHE A 67 8.63 5.22 -0.34
N SER A 68 7.39 4.76 -0.22
CA SER A 68 6.75 4.60 1.09
C SER A 68 7.30 3.35 1.77
N ALA A 69 7.34 3.30 3.09
CA ALA A 69 7.77 2.09 3.80
C ALA A 69 6.97 1.87 5.07
N LYS A 70 6.57 0.62 5.30
CA LYS A 70 5.85 0.23 6.52
C LYS A 70 6.80 0.12 7.70
N LEU A 71 6.43 0.68 8.84
CA LEU A 71 7.22 0.53 10.05
C LEU A 71 7.32 -0.95 10.46
N PRO A 72 8.46 -1.37 11.04
CA PRO A 72 8.63 -2.69 11.62
C PRO A 72 7.50 -3.10 12.58
N LYS A 73 7.08 -4.37 12.49
CA LYS A 73 6.03 -4.96 13.35
C LYS A 73 6.32 -4.77 14.84
N VAL A 74 7.59 -4.80 15.23
CA VAL A 74 7.99 -4.58 16.62
C VAL A 74 7.52 -3.24 17.17
N ILE A 75 7.51 -2.19 16.33
CA ILE A 75 7.08 -0.84 16.72
C ILE A 75 5.56 -0.80 16.85
N THR A 76 4.84 -1.27 15.83
CA THR A 76 3.39 -1.03 15.69
C THR A 76 2.50 -2.09 16.32
N HIS A 77 2.96 -3.34 16.42
CA HIS A 77 2.15 -4.46 16.91
C HIS A 77 2.68 -5.04 18.22
N ASP A 78 4.00 -5.24 18.33
CA ASP A 78 4.55 -5.90 19.53
C ASP A 78 4.66 -4.89 20.68
N LYS A 79 5.13 -3.67 20.40
CA LYS A 79 5.18 -2.57 21.37
C LYS A 79 3.95 -1.66 21.32
N VAL A 80 3.17 -1.68 20.24
CA VAL A 80 1.98 -0.83 20.06
C VAL A 80 2.29 0.65 20.32
N LEU A 81 3.36 1.13 19.69
CA LEU A 81 3.88 2.50 19.78
C LEU A 81 4.33 2.95 21.18
N ASP A 82 4.42 2.02 22.13
CA ASP A 82 4.77 2.32 23.52
C ASP A 82 6.24 2.74 23.65
N VAL A 83 6.46 4.03 23.89
CA VAL A 83 7.79 4.63 24.04
C VAL A 83 8.55 4.07 25.24
N GLU A 84 7.85 3.68 26.31
CA GLU A 84 8.46 3.08 27.51
C GLU A 84 8.95 1.66 27.26
N LYS A 85 8.35 0.98 26.27
CA LYS A 85 8.86 -0.31 25.74
C LYS A 85 9.96 -0.12 24.70
N GLY A 86 10.41 1.11 24.46
CA GLY A 86 11.48 1.44 23.52
C GLY A 86 11.04 1.49 22.06
N ALA A 87 9.77 1.83 21.77
CA ALA A 87 9.32 2.05 20.39
C ALA A 87 10.08 3.19 19.69
N GLU A 88 10.47 4.23 20.44
CA GLU A 88 11.28 5.35 19.93
C GLU A 88 12.67 4.89 19.47
N ALA A 89 13.36 4.07 20.29
CA ALA A 89 14.68 3.55 19.93
C ALA A 89 14.63 2.69 18.65
N ASP A 90 13.58 1.90 18.47
CA ASP A 90 13.34 1.12 17.25
C ASP A 90 13.01 2.02 16.04
N LEU A 91 12.25 3.10 16.23
CA LEU A 91 12.01 4.10 15.19
C LEU A 91 13.33 4.74 14.74
N LEU A 92 14.17 5.22 15.67
CA LEU A 92 15.46 5.82 15.36
C LEU A 92 16.39 4.84 14.63
N ARG A 93 16.39 3.57 15.03
CA ARG A 93 17.11 2.50 14.32
C ARG A 93 16.62 2.36 12.88
N PHE A 94 15.30 2.32 12.68
CA PHE A 94 14.70 2.19 11.35
C PHE A 94 15.03 3.39 10.46
N LEU A 95 14.89 4.61 10.98
CA LEU A 95 15.27 5.85 10.27
C LEU A 95 16.75 5.87 9.91
N GLY A 96 17.62 5.37 10.80
CA GLY A 96 19.05 5.19 10.54
C GLY A 96 19.33 4.29 9.32
N LEU A 97 18.53 3.25 9.11
CA LEU A 97 18.61 2.37 7.94
C LEU A 97 18.04 3.03 6.68
N MET A 98 17.05 3.92 6.82
CA MET A 98 16.40 4.66 5.72
C MET A 98 17.18 5.88 5.23
N LYS A 99 18.26 6.27 5.91
CA LYS A 99 19.15 7.37 5.51
C LYS A 99 19.49 7.44 4.00
N PRO A 100 19.76 6.34 3.28
CA PRO A 100 20.04 6.42 1.84
C PRO A 100 18.85 6.94 1.01
N LEU A 101 17.62 6.61 1.40
CA LEU A 101 16.42 7.14 0.75
C LEU A 101 16.16 8.60 1.15
N ILE A 102 16.39 8.94 2.42
CA ILE A 102 16.30 10.33 2.91
C ILE A 102 17.28 11.22 2.13
N ALA A 103 18.56 10.86 2.11
CA ALA A 103 19.62 11.64 1.47
C ALA A 103 19.45 11.76 -0.05
N SER A 104 18.77 10.80 -0.69
CA SER A 104 18.48 10.86 -2.13
C SER A 104 17.15 11.54 -2.48
N GLY A 105 16.39 12.01 -1.47
CA GLY A 105 15.08 12.61 -1.66
C GLY A 105 14.02 11.62 -2.16
N LYS A 106 14.20 10.33 -1.87
CA LYS A 106 13.35 9.23 -2.34
C LYS A 106 12.50 8.60 -1.23
N LEU A 107 12.67 9.00 0.03
CA LEU A 107 11.79 8.55 1.10
C LEU A 107 10.48 9.36 1.05
N GLY A 108 9.38 8.65 0.84
CA GLY A 108 8.02 9.15 1.01
C GLY A 108 7.49 8.82 2.42
N PRO A 109 6.17 8.68 2.58
CA PRO A 109 5.59 8.45 3.90
C PRO A 109 6.01 7.14 4.54
N LEU A 110 6.20 7.17 5.86
CA LEU A 110 6.33 5.97 6.67
C LEU A 110 4.95 5.55 7.20
N LEU A 111 4.55 4.32 6.91
CA LEU A 111 3.24 3.79 7.31
C LEU A 111 3.28 3.18 8.72
N ILE A 112 2.49 3.75 9.62
CA ILE A 112 2.17 3.26 10.95
C ILE A 112 0.84 2.49 10.87
N GLN A 113 0.87 1.22 10.47
CA GLN A 113 -0.33 0.38 10.53
C GLN A 113 -0.50 -0.24 11.92
N LEU A 114 -1.60 0.06 12.60
CA LEU A 114 -1.93 -0.50 13.90
C LEU A 114 -2.75 -1.80 13.77
N PRO A 115 -2.61 -2.75 14.73
CA PRO A 115 -3.44 -3.95 14.74
C PRO A 115 -4.91 -3.63 15.10
N PRO A 116 -5.89 -4.47 14.68
CA PRO A 116 -7.29 -4.31 15.07
C PRO A 116 -7.54 -4.36 16.58
N SER A 117 -6.63 -4.98 17.34
CA SER A 117 -6.70 -5.02 18.80
C SER A 117 -6.37 -3.68 19.46
N CYS A 118 -5.74 -2.74 18.74
CA CYS A 118 -5.39 -1.40 19.23
C CYS A 118 -6.63 -0.49 19.20
N THR A 119 -7.09 -0.03 20.36
CA THR A 119 -8.32 0.77 20.49
C THR A 119 -8.02 2.15 21.08
N GLN A 120 -8.85 3.13 20.75
CA GLN A 120 -8.61 4.52 21.16
C GLN A 120 -8.73 4.68 22.68
N GLU A 121 -9.67 3.97 23.31
CA GLU A 121 -9.93 4.04 24.74
C GLU A 121 -8.76 3.49 25.58
N ARG A 122 -8.08 2.45 25.08
CA ARG A 122 -6.98 1.79 25.78
C ARG A 122 -5.62 2.39 25.42
N ASP A 123 -5.44 2.74 24.16
CA ASP A 123 -4.12 3.01 23.58
C ASP A 123 -3.95 4.46 23.10
N GLY A 124 -4.99 5.30 23.18
CA GLY A 124 -5.00 6.69 22.71
C GLY A 124 -3.82 7.50 23.22
N GLU A 125 -3.53 7.43 24.51
CA GLU A 125 -2.40 8.16 25.12
C GLU A 125 -1.04 7.67 24.61
N ARG A 126 -0.89 6.37 24.34
CA ARG A 126 0.35 5.81 23.78
C ARG A 126 0.57 6.27 22.34
N VAL A 127 -0.50 6.30 21.54
CA VAL A 127 -0.44 6.84 20.18
C VAL A 127 -0.06 8.32 20.23
N ARG A 128 -0.72 9.12 21.06
CA ARG A 128 -0.44 10.56 21.23
C ARG A 128 1.04 10.80 21.58
N ARG A 129 1.57 10.13 22.61
CA ARG A 129 2.99 10.23 23.01
C ARG A 129 3.96 9.80 21.91
N PHE A 130 3.61 8.81 21.09
CA PHE A 130 4.44 8.42 19.97
C PHE A 130 4.48 9.49 18.88
N LEU A 131 3.34 10.16 18.61
CA LEU A 131 3.29 11.27 17.64
C LEU A 131 4.06 12.51 18.11
N GLU A 132 4.27 12.68 19.42
CA GLU A 132 5.13 13.76 19.95
C GLU A 132 6.63 13.53 19.68
N ILE A 133 7.06 12.28 19.43
CA ILE A 133 8.49 11.94 19.24
C ILE A 133 8.89 11.69 17.79
N ILE A 134 7.94 11.69 16.85
CA ILE A 134 8.28 11.52 15.44
C ILE A 134 9.04 12.77 14.93
N PRO A 135 10.05 12.60 14.07
CA PRO A 135 10.80 13.74 13.55
C PRO A 135 10.00 14.53 12.52
N GLU A 136 10.09 15.86 12.59
CA GLU A 136 9.34 16.79 11.73
C GLU A 136 9.74 16.76 10.25
N ASP A 137 10.96 16.30 9.93
CA ASP A 137 11.48 16.23 8.57
C ASP A 137 11.09 14.95 7.82
N ILE A 138 10.38 14.03 8.50
CA ILE A 138 9.85 12.79 7.92
C ILE A 138 8.33 12.80 8.02
N ILE A 139 7.67 12.45 6.92
CA ILE A 139 6.21 12.40 6.89
C ILE A 139 5.70 11.01 7.23
N PHE A 140 4.62 10.92 7.99
CA PHE A 140 4.04 9.67 8.48
C PHE A 140 2.56 9.55 8.12
N ALA A 141 2.13 8.34 7.76
CA ALA A 141 0.72 8.01 7.63
C ALA A 141 0.35 6.96 8.67
N ILE A 142 -0.78 7.12 9.35
CA ILE A 142 -1.28 6.15 10.32
C ILE A 142 -2.54 5.46 9.80
N GLU A 143 -2.55 4.15 9.92
CA GLU A 143 -3.66 3.32 9.48
C GLU A 143 -4.25 2.60 10.69
N PHE A 144 -5.45 3.03 11.05
CA PHE A 144 -6.26 2.40 12.07
C PHE A 144 -7.02 1.21 11.51
N ARG A 145 -7.24 0.20 12.35
CA ARG A 145 -8.00 -1.03 12.02
C ARG A 145 -9.18 -1.28 12.95
N HIS A 146 -9.55 -0.29 13.75
CA HIS A 146 -10.62 -0.39 14.73
C HIS A 146 -11.51 0.88 14.70
N PRO A 147 -12.85 0.75 14.69
CA PRO A 147 -13.77 1.90 14.57
C PRO A 147 -13.65 2.94 15.69
N SER A 148 -13.14 2.57 16.87
CA SER A 148 -12.92 3.51 17.99
C SER A 148 -12.06 4.72 17.64
N TRP A 149 -11.24 4.62 16.59
CA TRP A 149 -10.37 5.69 16.13
C TRP A 149 -11.05 6.69 15.19
N LEU A 150 -12.23 6.39 14.65
CA LEU A 150 -12.94 7.25 13.70
C LEU A 150 -13.71 8.35 14.44
N LYS A 151 -12.97 9.27 15.06
CA LYS A 151 -13.49 10.37 15.88
C LYS A 151 -12.80 11.69 15.53
N GLN A 152 -13.53 12.80 15.66
CA GLN A 152 -13.01 14.14 15.36
C GLN A 152 -11.74 14.49 16.15
N SER A 153 -11.68 14.14 17.43
CA SER A 153 -10.50 14.38 18.28
C SER A 153 -9.24 13.63 17.81
N VAL A 154 -9.41 12.48 17.16
CA VAL A 154 -8.29 11.75 16.55
C VAL A 154 -7.80 12.50 15.31
N TRP A 155 -8.71 13.01 14.47
CA TRP A 155 -8.35 13.81 13.29
C TRP A 155 -7.62 15.11 13.66
N GLU A 156 -8.05 15.77 14.72
CA GLU A 156 -7.39 16.96 15.26
C GLU A 156 -5.97 16.65 15.73
N MET A 157 -5.79 15.61 16.55
CA MET A 157 -4.47 15.13 16.98
C MET A 157 -3.55 14.82 15.79
N LEU A 158 -4.05 14.11 14.77
CA LEU A 158 -3.23 13.83 13.58
C LEU A 158 -2.85 15.10 12.81
N THR A 159 -3.77 16.07 12.75
CA THR A 159 -3.55 17.36 12.07
C THR A 159 -2.48 18.18 12.78
N GLU A 160 -2.49 18.21 14.11
CA GLU A 160 -1.47 18.91 14.93
C GLU A 160 -0.05 18.39 14.65
N HIS A 161 0.10 17.09 14.36
CA HIS A 161 1.38 16.45 14.06
C HIS A 161 1.68 16.29 12.55
N ASN A 162 0.85 16.84 11.66
CA ASN A 162 0.93 16.64 10.20
C ASN A 162 1.05 15.16 9.79
N VAL A 163 0.33 14.27 10.48
CA VAL A 163 0.29 12.83 10.21
C VAL A 163 -0.93 12.52 9.38
N ALA A 164 -0.76 11.88 8.23
CA ALA A 164 -1.88 11.55 7.37
C ALA A 164 -2.70 10.38 7.96
N ASN A 165 -4.00 10.55 8.12
CA ASN A 165 -4.92 9.43 8.23
C ASN A 165 -4.88 8.63 6.92
N THR A 166 -4.61 7.33 7.01
CA THR A 166 -4.69 6.45 5.86
C THR A 166 -6.15 6.17 5.51
N ILE A 167 -6.56 6.63 4.32
CA ILE A 167 -7.87 6.36 3.74
C ILE A 167 -7.85 4.92 3.18
N VAL A 168 -8.65 4.02 3.75
CA VAL A 168 -8.63 2.59 3.40
C VAL A 168 -9.86 2.18 2.59
N ASP A 169 -9.67 1.29 1.60
CA ASP A 169 -10.75 0.42 1.10
C ASP A 169 -10.54 -0.97 1.71
N GLU A 170 -11.33 -1.30 2.72
CA GLU A 170 -11.33 -2.62 3.35
C GLU A 170 -12.72 -3.00 3.90
N PRO A 171 -12.98 -4.28 4.25
CA PRO A 171 -14.28 -4.71 4.75
C PRO A 171 -14.71 -4.14 6.11
N LEU A 172 -13.77 -3.70 6.94
CA LEU A 172 -14.03 -3.33 8.34
C LEU A 172 -14.37 -1.86 8.56
N LEU A 173 -13.82 -0.97 7.74
CA LEU A 173 -13.87 0.48 7.95
C LEU A 173 -14.38 1.18 6.69
N PRO A 174 -15.15 2.28 6.84
CA PRO A 174 -15.65 3.03 5.71
C PRO A 174 -14.51 3.75 4.98
N PRO A 175 -14.57 3.85 3.63
CA PRO A 175 -13.60 4.57 2.82
C PRO A 175 -13.82 6.08 2.83
N ASP A 176 -13.72 6.69 4.00
CA ASP A 176 -13.98 8.12 4.22
C ASP A 176 -12.76 8.98 3.89
N PRO A 177 -12.87 9.99 3.00
CA PRO A 177 -11.74 10.77 2.52
C PRO A 177 -11.33 11.89 3.48
N VAL A 178 -10.99 11.53 4.72
CA VAL A 178 -10.53 12.47 5.76
C VAL A 178 -9.05 12.77 5.58
N VAL A 179 -8.71 14.05 5.45
CA VAL A 179 -7.35 14.56 5.27
C VAL A 179 -6.90 15.26 6.56
N THR A 180 -5.75 14.85 7.10
CA THR A 180 -5.17 15.34 8.36
C THR A 180 -3.70 15.76 8.23
N ALA A 181 -3.21 15.91 7.00
CA ALA A 181 -1.85 16.36 6.72
C ALA A 181 -1.82 17.16 5.41
N ASP A 182 -0.69 17.79 5.11
CA ASP A 182 -0.46 18.50 3.84
C ASP A 182 -0.28 17.57 2.61
N PHE A 183 -0.38 16.26 2.86
CA PHE A 183 -0.46 15.16 1.89
C PHE A 183 -1.59 14.19 2.28
N ALA A 184 -1.97 13.31 1.36
CA ALA A 184 -2.90 12.24 1.63
C ALA A 184 -2.30 10.86 1.36
N PHE A 185 -2.79 9.86 2.08
CA PHE A 185 -2.36 8.48 1.96
C PHE A 185 -3.57 7.57 1.79
N VAL A 186 -3.60 6.76 0.73
CA VAL A 186 -4.73 5.90 0.36
C VAL A 186 -4.23 4.48 0.18
N ARG A 187 -4.97 3.50 0.71
CA ARG A 187 -4.67 2.08 0.48
C ARG A 187 -5.91 1.30 0.09
N TRP A 188 -5.80 0.54 -1.00
CA TRP A 188 -6.85 -0.35 -1.49
C TRP A 188 -6.48 -1.79 -1.13
N HIS A 189 -7.14 -2.37 -0.13
CA HIS A 189 -6.84 -3.73 0.31
C HIS A 189 -7.57 -4.78 -0.49
N GLY A 190 -8.80 -4.51 -0.93
CA GLY A 190 -9.72 -5.48 -1.50
C GLY A 190 -10.89 -5.76 -0.58
N ARG A 191 -11.91 -6.43 -1.13
CA ARG A 191 -13.16 -6.75 -0.42
C ARG A 191 -13.44 -8.26 -0.41
N GLY A 192 -12.38 -9.07 -0.45
CA GLY A 192 -12.49 -10.53 -0.38
C GLY A 192 -12.97 -11.03 0.99
N SER A 193 -13.19 -12.34 1.12
CA SER A 193 -13.67 -12.97 2.36
C SER A 193 -12.56 -13.55 3.24
N ARG A 194 -11.49 -14.11 2.65
CA ARG A 194 -10.18 -14.44 3.27
C ARG A 194 -9.22 -15.11 2.26
N PRO A 195 -7.97 -14.63 2.09
CA PRO A 195 -7.46 -13.32 2.51
C PRO A 195 -8.17 -12.20 1.74
N TRP A 196 -8.54 -11.10 2.42
CA TRP A 196 -9.34 -10.01 1.83
C TRP A 196 -8.65 -9.32 0.64
N TYR A 197 -7.33 -9.44 0.58
CA TYR A 197 -6.49 -8.89 -0.49
C TYR A 197 -6.29 -9.81 -1.69
N ASN A 198 -6.83 -11.03 -1.69
CA ASN A 198 -7.00 -11.78 -2.94
C ASN A 198 -8.27 -11.30 -3.64
N TYR A 199 -8.17 -10.15 -4.30
CA TYR A 199 -9.34 -9.46 -4.82
C TYR A 199 -8.98 -8.64 -6.06
N ARG A 200 -9.74 -8.79 -7.14
CA ARG A 200 -9.61 -7.97 -8.34
C ARG A 200 -10.73 -6.94 -8.34
N TYR A 201 -10.41 -5.66 -8.17
CA TYR A 201 -11.41 -4.62 -8.25
C TYR A 201 -11.99 -4.53 -9.65
N SER A 202 -13.31 -4.46 -9.74
CA SER A 202 -14.00 -4.11 -10.98
C SER A 202 -13.93 -2.61 -11.25
N GLU A 203 -14.12 -2.21 -12.50
CA GLU A 203 -14.23 -0.80 -12.85
C GLU A 203 -15.35 -0.09 -12.07
N LYS A 204 -16.50 -0.77 -11.90
CA LYS A 204 -17.63 -0.25 -11.12
C LYS A 204 -17.25 0.08 -9.67
N GLU A 205 -16.31 -0.67 -9.08
CA GLU A 205 -15.86 -0.46 -7.70
C GLU A 205 -14.77 0.61 -7.60
N LEU A 206 -13.98 0.82 -8.66
CA LEU A 206 -12.99 1.90 -8.74
C LEU A 206 -13.62 3.24 -9.13
N THR A 207 -14.75 3.26 -9.86
CA THR A 207 -15.40 4.49 -10.31
C THR A 207 -15.73 5.45 -9.15
N PRO A 208 -16.30 5.01 -8.01
CA PRO A 208 -16.53 5.87 -6.85
C PRO A 208 -15.26 6.45 -6.22
N TRP A 209 -14.09 5.86 -6.46
CA TRP A 209 -12.81 6.36 -5.93
C TRP A 209 -12.25 7.54 -6.72
N VAL A 210 -12.56 7.65 -8.02
CA VAL A 210 -12.10 8.76 -8.87
C VAL A 210 -12.47 10.15 -8.30
N PRO A 211 -13.75 10.43 -7.98
CA PRO A 211 -14.10 11.72 -7.38
C PRO A 211 -13.46 11.91 -6.00
N LYS A 212 -13.39 10.86 -5.17
CA LYS A 212 -12.75 10.93 -3.84
C LYS A 212 -11.28 11.33 -3.92
N VAL A 213 -10.51 10.66 -4.78
CA VAL A 213 -9.08 10.97 -4.99
C VAL A 213 -8.92 12.38 -5.54
N LYS A 214 -9.78 12.81 -6.49
CA LYS A 214 -9.74 14.18 -7.03
C LYS A 214 -10.09 15.23 -5.98
N GLU A 215 -11.02 14.96 -5.08
CA GLU A 215 -11.37 15.87 -3.98
C GLU A 215 -10.24 16.00 -2.96
N VAL A 216 -9.64 14.88 -2.58
CA VAL A 216 -8.45 14.86 -1.72
C VAL A 216 -7.30 15.62 -2.38
N ALA A 217 -7.02 15.37 -3.65
CA ALA A 217 -5.96 16.03 -4.43
C ALA A 217 -6.14 17.55 -4.58
N LYS A 218 -7.34 18.11 -4.32
CA LYS A 218 -7.55 19.56 -4.28
C LYS A 218 -7.10 20.20 -2.96
N LYS A 219 -6.98 19.41 -1.89
CA LYS A 219 -6.71 19.87 -0.52
C LYS A 219 -5.24 19.74 -0.11
N VAL A 220 -4.46 18.98 -0.85
CA VAL A 220 -3.09 18.58 -0.46
C VAL A 220 -2.08 18.82 -1.57
N LYS A 221 -0.79 18.79 -1.23
CA LYS A 221 0.30 18.91 -2.20
C LYS A 221 0.56 17.60 -2.94
N ARG A 222 0.36 16.47 -2.26
CA ARG A 222 0.69 15.12 -2.77
C ARG A 222 -0.36 14.10 -2.32
N VAL A 223 -0.64 13.12 -3.17
CA VAL A 223 -1.41 11.93 -2.81
C VAL A 223 -0.58 10.70 -3.08
N TYR A 224 -0.41 9.87 -2.06
CA TYR A 224 0.21 8.55 -2.14
C TYR A 224 -0.88 7.49 -2.09
N GLY A 225 -0.93 6.60 -3.09
CA GLY A 225 -1.97 5.59 -3.25
C GLY A 225 -1.38 4.22 -3.54
N TYR A 226 -1.67 3.22 -2.71
CA TYR A 226 -1.09 1.89 -2.85
C TYR A 226 -2.16 0.79 -2.89
N PHE A 227 -2.15 0.02 -3.97
CA PHE A 227 -2.95 -1.19 -4.10
C PHE A 227 -2.24 -2.38 -3.43
N ASN A 228 -2.86 -2.97 -2.42
CA ASN A 228 -2.31 -4.10 -1.64
C ASN A 228 -2.92 -5.46 -2.03
N ASN A 229 -3.82 -5.47 -3.01
CA ASN A 229 -4.44 -6.67 -3.55
C ASN A 229 -3.52 -7.41 -4.53
N HIS A 230 -2.33 -7.82 -4.07
CA HIS A 230 -1.20 -8.23 -4.91
C HIS A 230 -1.37 -9.56 -5.64
N PHE A 231 -2.29 -10.43 -5.19
CA PHE A 231 -2.50 -11.74 -5.79
C PHE A 231 -2.78 -11.64 -7.28
N HIS A 232 -2.22 -12.57 -8.04
CA HIS A 232 -2.41 -12.75 -9.48
C HIS A 232 -2.06 -11.51 -10.34
N GLY A 233 -1.40 -10.51 -9.75
CA GLY A 233 -1.12 -9.23 -10.39
C GLY A 233 -2.28 -8.25 -10.40
N PHE A 234 -3.33 -8.47 -9.61
CA PHE A 234 -4.49 -7.57 -9.54
C PHE A 234 -4.10 -6.15 -9.09
N ALA A 235 -3.19 -6.01 -8.13
CA ALA A 235 -2.70 -4.70 -7.72
C ALA A 235 -2.04 -3.91 -8.88
N VAL A 236 -1.29 -4.58 -9.76
CA VAL A 236 -0.68 -3.95 -10.94
C VAL A 236 -1.77 -3.46 -11.90
N GLU A 237 -2.71 -4.33 -12.24
CA GLU A 237 -3.80 -3.97 -13.13
C GLU A 237 -4.65 -2.83 -12.55
N ASN A 238 -5.08 -2.95 -11.29
CA ASN A 238 -5.98 -2.00 -10.65
C ASN A 238 -5.31 -0.64 -10.40
N SER A 239 -4.02 -0.60 -10.05
CA SER A 239 -3.27 0.67 -9.93
C SER A 239 -3.17 1.40 -11.26
N LEU A 240 -2.85 0.69 -12.35
CA LEU A 240 -2.79 1.28 -13.69
C LEU A 240 -4.18 1.68 -14.20
N LYS A 241 -5.22 0.90 -13.88
CA LYS A 241 -6.62 1.25 -14.16
C LYS A 241 -7.04 2.52 -13.44
N MET A 242 -6.68 2.67 -12.16
CA MET A 242 -6.94 3.90 -11.40
C MET A 242 -6.24 5.11 -12.01
N LEU A 243 -4.95 4.99 -12.36
CA LEU A 243 -4.21 6.04 -13.07
C LEU A 243 -4.89 6.43 -14.38
N GLN A 244 -5.36 5.45 -15.17
CA GLN A 244 -6.13 5.72 -16.39
C GLN A 244 -7.42 6.49 -16.09
N MET A 245 -8.21 6.05 -15.11
CA MET A 245 -9.48 6.69 -14.75
C MET A 245 -9.31 8.10 -14.18
N LEU A 246 -8.14 8.39 -13.58
CA LEU A 246 -7.76 9.72 -13.13
C LEU A 246 -7.30 10.64 -14.29
N GLY A 247 -6.92 10.07 -15.44
CA GLY A 247 -6.36 10.80 -16.58
C GLY A 247 -4.84 10.98 -16.51
N GLU A 248 -4.16 10.16 -15.70
CA GLU A 248 -2.75 10.33 -15.31
C GLU A 248 -1.84 9.20 -15.84
N ALA A 249 -2.42 8.20 -16.52
CA ALA A 249 -1.66 7.09 -17.08
C ALA A 249 -0.89 7.51 -18.34
N SER A 250 0.40 7.20 -18.38
CA SER A 250 1.24 7.30 -19.58
C SER A 250 0.88 6.21 -20.61
N PRO A 251 1.24 6.39 -21.90
CA PRO A 251 1.04 5.36 -22.93
C PRO A 251 1.65 4.00 -22.54
N GLN A 252 2.86 4.00 -21.98
CA GLN A 252 3.53 2.78 -21.52
C GLN A 252 2.72 2.08 -20.40
N GLN A 253 2.15 2.84 -19.46
CA GLN A 253 1.33 2.29 -18.39
C GLN A 253 0.04 1.66 -18.93
N LEU A 254 -0.57 2.25 -19.97
CA LEU A 254 -1.76 1.70 -20.62
C LEU A 254 -1.47 0.36 -21.33
N GLU A 255 -0.35 0.27 -22.05
CA GLU A 255 0.09 -0.97 -22.70
C GLU A 255 0.34 -2.09 -21.67
N VAL A 256 1.04 -1.76 -20.58
CA VAL A 256 1.32 -2.73 -19.51
C VAL A 256 0.03 -3.20 -18.85
N ARG A 257 -0.93 -2.29 -18.61
CA ARG A 257 -2.25 -2.63 -18.08
C ARG A 257 -3.00 -3.59 -18.99
N GLU A 258 -3.08 -3.29 -20.29
CA GLU A 258 -3.79 -4.14 -21.25
C GLU A 258 -3.17 -5.54 -21.38
N ARG A 259 -1.84 -5.63 -21.32
CA ARG A 259 -1.16 -6.93 -21.23
C ARG A 259 -1.52 -7.67 -19.94
N ALA A 260 -1.49 -6.98 -18.80
CA ALA A 260 -1.84 -7.57 -17.51
C ALA A 260 -3.28 -8.10 -17.51
N THR A 261 -4.26 -7.28 -17.96
CA THR A 261 -5.67 -7.66 -18.09
C THR A 261 -5.83 -8.92 -18.93
N ARG A 262 -5.27 -8.96 -20.15
CA ARG A 262 -5.36 -10.14 -21.02
C ARG A 262 -4.78 -11.41 -20.38
N TYR A 263 -3.63 -11.27 -19.72
CA TYR A 263 -3.01 -12.41 -19.03
C TYR A 263 -3.89 -12.90 -17.88
N ILE A 264 -4.41 -11.98 -17.06
CA ILE A 264 -5.29 -12.30 -15.93
C ILE A 264 -6.56 -12.99 -16.41
N ASP A 265 -7.21 -12.48 -17.45
CA ASP A 265 -8.44 -13.03 -18.00
C ASP A 265 -8.21 -14.46 -18.53
N SER A 266 -7.15 -14.67 -19.33
CA SER A 266 -6.83 -16.01 -19.84
C SER A 266 -6.55 -17.03 -18.73
N LYS A 267 -5.89 -16.61 -17.64
CA LYS A 267 -5.65 -17.48 -16.47
C LYS A 267 -6.89 -17.67 -15.61
N GLY A 268 -7.83 -16.74 -15.61
CA GLY A 268 -9.14 -16.90 -14.99
C GLY A 268 -9.95 -17.99 -15.68
N GLU A 269 -10.07 -17.90 -17.01
CA GLU A 269 -10.76 -18.90 -17.83
C GLU A 269 -10.18 -20.31 -17.68
N GLU A 270 -8.84 -20.42 -17.65
CA GLU A 270 -8.16 -21.71 -17.42
C GLU A 270 -8.55 -22.32 -16.07
N ARG A 271 -8.59 -21.52 -15.00
CA ARG A 271 -8.98 -22.00 -13.65
C ARG A 271 -10.44 -22.43 -13.58
N GLU A 272 -11.34 -21.71 -14.25
CA GLU A 272 -12.75 -22.07 -14.31
C GLU A 272 -12.96 -23.39 -15.06
N ARG A 273 -12.26 -23.59 -16.19
CA ARG A 273 -12.28 -24.86 -16.93
C ARG A 273 -11.77 -26.04 -16.09
N VAL A 274 -10.65 -25.86 -15.39
CA VAL A 274 -10.08 -26.91 -14.52
C VAL A 274 -11.03 -27.24 -13.36
N LYS A 275 -11.65 -26.23 -12.73
CA LYS A 275 -12.66 -26.45 -11.67
C LYS A 275 -13.86 -27.22 -12.21
N ALA A 276 -14.39 -26.84 -13.37
CA ALA A 276 -15.52 -27.52 -13.99
C ALA A 276 -15.20 -28.99 -14.31
N GLN A 277 -14.00 -29.28 -14.83
CA GLN A 277 -13.53 -30.65 -15.08
C GLN A 277 -13.37 -31.47 -13.78
N GLY A 278 -12.81 -30.87 -12.73
CA GLY A 278 -12.68 -31.50 -11.42
C GLY A 278 -14.03 -31.86 -10.80
N SER A 279 -15.01 -30.94 -10.85
CA SER A 279 -16.37 -31.19 -10.35
C SER A 279 -17.11 -32.26 -11.15
N ILE A 280 -16.88 -32.36 -12.47
CA ILE A 280 -17.45 -33.44 -13.29
C ILE A 280 -16.85 -34.81 -12.89
N LEU A 281 -15.53 -34.88 -12.67
CA LEU A 281 -14.86 -36.11 -12.25
C LEU A 281 -15.27 -36.56 -10.84
N GLU A 282 -15.46 -35.63 -9.91
CA GLU A 282 -16.00 -35.92 -8.56
C GLU A 282 -17.44 -36.42 -8.63
N TYR A 283 -18.30 -35.79 -9.44
CA TYR A 283 -19.68 -36.23 -9.66
C TYR A 283 -19.72 -37.67 -10.23
N MET A 284 -18.91 -37.97 -11.23
CA MET A 284 -18.80 -39.31 -11.82
C MET A 284 -18.23 -40.37 -10.87
N SER A 285 -17.42 -39.97 -9.88
CA SER A 285 -16.81 -40.89 -8.90
C SER A 285 -17.68 -41.14 -7.66
N SER A 286 -18.64 -40.24 -7.39
CA SER A 286 -19.61 -40.36 -6.29
C SER A 286 -20.92 -41.07 -6.66
N GLY A 287 -21.12 -41.37 -7.95
CA GLY A 287 -22.27 -42.11 -8.48
C GLY A 287 -21.87 -43.52 -8.92
N GLY A 288 -21.73 -44.42 -7.96
CA GLY A 288 -21.51 -45.86 -8.15
C GLY A 288 -21.89 -46.62 -6.89
#